data_AF-A0AAD4YWE9-F1
#
_entry.id   AF-A0AAD4YWE9-F1
#
_cell.length_a   1.000
_cell.length_b   1.000
_cell.length_c   1.000
_cell.angle_alpha   90.00
_cell.angle_beta   90.00
_cell.angle_gamma   90.00
#
_symmetry.space_group_name_H-M   'P 1'
#
loop_
_entity.id
_entity.type
_entity.pdbx_description
1 polymer ?
#
loop_
_entity_poly.entity_id
_entity_poly.type
_entity_poly.pdbx_seq_one_letter_code
_entity_poly.pdbx_strand_id
1 'polypeptide(L)'
;MAVPSYRSYLINGVKFNTKAQDDVRIVQNSGVYLLAHTMQVASAKDKNPIVSNMGFYGVIQEIWDLDYHKFRIPVLRCDWVDNTSGLVVTYTVIKEIEGDQ
;
A
#
# COMPACT_ATOMS: atom_id res chain seq x y z
N MET A 1 20.89 -12.17 -4.63
CA MET A 1 19.58 -12.80 -4.85
C MET A 1 18.63 -11.74 -5.38
N ALA A 2 17.84 -12.05 -6.40
CA ALA A 2 16.78 -11.16 -6.88
C ALA A 2 15.52 -11.39 -6.04
N VAL A 3 14.81 -10.31 -5.67
CA VAL A 3 13.51 -10.40 -5.03
C VAL A 3 12.46 -10.65 -6.12
N PRO A 4 11.63 -11.71 -6.02
CA PRO A 4 10.55 -11.95 -6.98
C PRO A 4 9.60 -10.75 -7.07
N SER A 5 9.28 -10.33 -8.29
CA SER A 5 8.31 -9.27 -8.56
C SER A 5 7.17 -9.78 -9.41
N TYR A 6 5.98 -9.19 -9.22
CA TYR A 6 4.76 -9.63 -9.89
C TYR A 6 3.97 -8.45 -10.46
N ARG A 7 3.25 -8.73 -11.55
CA ARG A 7 2.31 -7.78 -12.16
C ARG A 7 0.91 -7.81 -11.54
N SER A 8 0.61 -8.88 -10.80
CA SER A 8 -0.62 -9.04 -10.04
C SER A 8 -0.39 -9.92 -8.82
N TYR A 9 -1.21 -9.76 -7.78
CA TYR A 9 -1.13 -10.56 -6.57
C TYR A 9 -2.52 -10.79 -5.98
N LEU A 10 -2.78 -11.99 -5.44
CA LEU A 10 -4.06 -12.38 -4.86
C LEU A 10 -3.97 -12.31 -3.33
N ILE A 11 -4.76 -11.46 -2.70
CA ILE A 11 -4.81 -11.30 -1.24
C ILE A 11 -6.28 -11.45 -0.82
N ASN A 12 -6.56 -12.41 0.06
CA ASN A 12 -7.91 -12.66 0.59
C ASN A 12 -8.99 -12.76 -0.52
N GLY A 13 -8.67 -13.38 -1.66
CA GLY A 13 -9.58 -13.53 -2.79
C GLY A 13 -9.70 -12.31 -3.72
N VAL A 14 -9.09 -11.18 -3.36
CA VAL A 14 -9.04 -9.97 -4.18
C VAL A 14 -7.73 -9.93 -4.97
N LYS A 15 -7.84 -9.74 -6.28
CA LYS A 15 -6.68 -9.64 -7.18
C LYS A 15 -6.29 -8.19 -7.38
N PHE A 16 -5.11 -7.83 -6.87
CA PHE A 16 -4.47 -6.55 -7.06
C PHE A 16 -3.53 -6.60 -8.26
N ASN A 17 -3.44 -5.51 -9.02
CA ASN A 17 -2.58 -5.37 -10.19
C ASN A 17 -1.58 -4.23 -10.01
N THR A 18 -0.45 -4.28 -10.70
CA THR A 18 0.35 -3.06 -10.90
C THR A 18 -0.34 -2.16 -11.92
N LYS A 19 -0.07 -0.85 -11.84
CA LYS A 19 -0.57 0.13 -12.81
C LYS A 19 -0.19 -0.22 -14.24
N ALA A 20 1.04 -0.67 -14.45
CA ALA A 20 1.50 -1.15 -15.76
C ALA A 20 0.69 -2.35 -16.28
N GLN A 21 0.16 -3.19 -15.39
CA GLN A 21 -0.69 -4.32 -15.77
C GLN A 21 -2.11 -3.88 -16.10
N ASP A 22 -2.63 -2.89 -15.40
CA ASP A 22 -3.93 -2.25 -15.71
C ASP A 22 -3.88 -1.52 -17.05
N ASP A 23 -2.78 -0.83 -17.38
CA ASP A 23 -2.63 -0.06 -18.63
C ASP A 23 -2.68 -0.89 -19.91
N VAL A 24 -2.50 -2.21 -19.79
CA VAL A 24 -2.57 -3.16 -20.91
C VAL A 24 -3.78 -4.10 -20.81
N ARG A 25 -4.70 -3.87 -19.87
CA ARG A 25 -5.91 -4.68 -19.66
C ARG A 25 -7.16 -3.79 -19.59
N ILE A 26 -8.32 -4.43 -19.73
CA ILE A 26 -9.62 -3.78 -19.56
C ILE A 26 -10.06 -3.67 -18.09
N VAL A 27 -9.40 -4.42 -17.19
CA VAL A 27 -9.70 -4.43 -15.75
C VAL A 27 -8.73 -3.51 -15.02
N GLN A 28 -9.24 -2.73 -14.07
CA GLN A 28 -8.45 -1.79 -13.27
C GLN A 28 -8.50 -2.17 -11.79
N ASN A 29 -7.44 -2.82 -11.30
CA ASN A 29 -7.34 -3.26 -9.91
C ASN A 29 -6.00 -2.82 -9.25
N SER A 30 -5.41 -1.73 -9.70
CA SER A 30 -4.19 -1.14 -9.12
C SER A 30 -4.45 -0.13 -8.01
N GLY A 31 -5.70 0.29 -7.81
CA GLY A 31 -6.07 1.15 -6.69
C GLY A 31 -6.06 0.39 -5.36
N VAL A 32 -5.54 1.03 -4.32
CA VAL A 32 -5.56 0.52 -2.94
C VAL A 32 -5.98 1.61 -1.97
N TYR A 33 -6.60 1.18 -0.88
CA TYR A 33 -6.93 2.00 0.28
C TYR A 33 -6.26 1.40 1.51
N LEU A 34 -5.65 2.26 2.33
CA LEU A 34 -5.03 1.90 3.59
C LEU A 34 -5.62 2.75 4.71
N LEU A 35 -6.30 2.10 5.65
CA LEU A 35 -6.68 2.73 6.91
C LEU A 35 -5.55 2.51 7.92
N ALA A 36 -4.75 3.54 8.19
CA ALA A 36 -3.64 3.46 9.13
C ALA A 36 -4.00 4.13 10.44
N HIS A 37 -3.73 3.44 11.56
CA HIS A 37 -3.72 4.08 12.87
C HIS A 37 -2.42 4.88 13.02
N THR A 38 -2.50 6.19 12.76
CA THR A 38 -1.33 7.05 12.60
C THR A 38 -1.26 8.11 13.68
N MET A 39 -0.03 8.47 14.05
CA MET A 39 0.26 9.59 14.93
C MET A 39 0.51 10.84 14.07
N GLN A 40 -0.35 11.84 14.22
CA GLN A 40 -0.24 13.14 13.58
C GLN A 40 0.44 14.13 14.51
N VAL A 41 1.44 14.83 13.98
CA VAL A 41 2.13 15.92 14.65
C VAL A 41 2.05 17.16 13.78
N ALA A 42 1.64 18.29 14.34
CA ALA A 42 1.53 19.54 13.58
C ALA A 42 2.90 20.14 13.23
N SER A 43 3.93 19.82 14.03
CA SER A 43 5.31 20.23 13.79
C SER A 43 6.29 19.39 14.62
N ALA A 44 7.59 19.51 14.35
CA ALA A 44 8.64 18.87 15.14
C ALA A 44 8.68 19.32 16.63
N LYS A 45 8.05 20.45 16.98
CA LYS A 45 7.95 20.96 18.36
C LYS A 45 6.63 20.62 19.04
N ASP A 46 5.74 19.92 18.34
CA ASP A 46 4.45 19.54 18.86
C ASP A 46 4.61 18.59 20.05
N LYS A 47 3.96 18.92 21.17
CA LYS A 47 3.97 18.13 22.40
C LYS A 47 2.68 17.34 22.61
N ASN A 48 1.67 17.55 21.75
CA ASN A 48 0.36 16.94 21.86
C ASN A 48 0.01 16.24 20.54
N PRO A 49 0.75 15.17 20.17
CA PRO A 49 0.41 14.39 18.99
C PRO A 49 -1.00 13.83 19.08
N ILE A 50 -1.73 13.86 17.97
CA ILE A 50 -3.06 13.25 17.86
C ILE A 50 -2.89 11.89 17.20
N VAL A 51 -3.36 10.83 17.86
CA VAL A 51 -3.41 9.50 17.25
C VAL A 51 -4.83 9.27 16.74
N SER A 52 -4.96 8.97 15.45
CA SER A 52 -6.26 8.75 14.82
C SER A 52 -6.13 7.80 13.63
N ASN A 53 -7.26 7.30 13.16
CA ASN A 53 -7.30 6.50 11.94
C ASN A 53 -7.33 7.45 10.74
N MET A 54 -6.40 7.25 9.81
CA MET A 54 -6.27 8.04 8.58
C MET A 54 -6.30 7.13 7.37
N GLY A 55 -7.16 7.46 6.42
CA GLY A 55 -7.27 6.77 5.15
C GLY A 55 -6.29 7.33 4.13
N PHE A 56 -5.58 6.44 3.42
CA PHE A 56 -4.70 6.77 2.32
C PHE A 56 -5.16 6.03 1.07
N TYR A 57 -5.18 6.73 -0.06
CA TYR A 57 -5.43 6.12 -1.36
C TYR A 57 -4.14 6.07 -2.15
N GLY A 58 -3.91 4.97 -2.85
CA GLY A 58 -2.70 4.80 -3.64
C GLY A 58 -2.90 3.96 -4.88
N VAL A 59 -1.92 4.03 -5.76
CA VAL A 59 -1.83 3.22 -6.98
C VAL A 59 -0.60 2.33 -6.87
N ILE A 60 -0.79 1.02 -7.00
CA ILE A 60 0.28 0.03 -6.95
C ILE A 60 1.17 0.19 -8.19
N GLN A 61 2.44 0.49 -7.98
CA GLN A 61 3.44 0.52 -9.04
C GLN A 61 4.18 -0.82 -9.13
N GLU A 62 4.54 -1.40 -7.99
CA GLU A 62 5.30 -2.65 -7.92
C GLU A 62 4.80 -3.55 -6.80
N ILE A 63 4.95 -4.85 -7.01
CA ILE A 63 4.64 -5.90 -6.05
C ILE A 63 5.86 -6.80 -5.92
N TRP A 64 6.31 -7.02 -4.70
CA TRP A 64 7.43 -7.92 -4.38
C TRP A 64 7.04 -8.95 -3.33
N ASP A 65 7.58 -10.17 -3.42
CA ASP A 65 7.50 -11.14 -2.33
C ASP A 65 8.82 -11.20 -1.57
N LEU A 66 8.78 -10.80 -0.31
CA LEU A 66 9.90 -11.02 0.60
C LEU A 66 9.81 -12.43 1.18
N ASP A 67 10.77 -13.28 0.83
CA ASP A 67 10.88 -14.65 1.33
C ASP A 67 11.74 -14.69 2.60
N TYR A 68 11.09 -14.88 3.75
CA TYR A 68 11.75 -15.05 5.05
C TYR A 68 11.98 -16.52 5.39
N HIS A 69 11.94 -17.42 4.41
CA HIS A 69 12.00 -18.88 4.49
C HIS A 69 10.82 -19.54 5.22
N LYS A 70 10.39 -18.98 6.36
CA LYS A 70 9.26 -19.47 7.15
C LYS A 70 7.92 -18.99 6.63
N PHE A 71 7.90 -17.82 6.02
CA PHE A 71 6.72 -17.18 5.43
C PHE A 71 7.16 -16.22 4.33
N ARG A 72 6.21 -15.88 3.46
CA ARG A 72 6.37 -14.82 2.46
C ARG A 72 5.46 -13.67 2.80
N ILE A 73 5.95 -12.45 2.61
CA ILE A 73 5.15 -11.24 2.77
C ILE A 73 5.15 -10.45 1.46
N PRO A 74 3.97 -10.16 0.88
CA PRO A 74 3.87 -9.24 -0.24
C PRO A 74 4.12 -7.80 0.23
N VAL A 75 4.98 -7.10 -0.48
CA VAL A 75 5.27 -5.67 -0.30
C VAL A 75 4.78 -4.94 -1.53
N LEU A 76 3.93 -3.94 -1.31
CA LEU A 76 3.42 -3.07 -2.36
C LEU A 76 4.17 -1.74 -2.33
N ARG A 77 4.76 -1.37 -3.46
CA ARG A 77 5.18 0.02 -3.68
C ARG A 77 4.01 0.74 -4.31
N CYS A 78 3.52 1.78 -3.65
CA CYS A 78 2.43 2.57 -4.17
C CYS A 78 2.79 4.04 -4.24
N ASP A 79 2.23 4.70 -5.24
CA ASP A 79 2.17 6.16 -5.25
C ASP A 79 0.89 6.54 -4.49
N TRP A 80 1.08 7.12 -3.31
CA TRP A 80 -0.01 7.54 -2.43
C TRP A 80 -0.38 8.98 -2.68
N VAL A 81 -1.66 9.29 -2.52
CA VAL A 81 -2.16 10.66 -2.50
C VAL A 81 -2.45 11.02 -1.04
N ASP A 82 -1.73 12.02 -0.53
CA ASP A 82 -2.11 12.69 0.72
C ASP A 82 -2.98 13.90 0.36
N ASN A 83 -4.11 14.04 1.06
CA ASN A 83 -5.04 15.17 0.92
C ASN A 83 -4.38 16.54 1.22
N THR A 84 -3.19 16.57 1.81
CA THR A 84 -2.51 17.82 2.22
C THR A 84 -1.24 18.16 1.46
N SER A 85 -0.55 17.22 0.80
CA SER A 85 0.83 17.45 0.31
C SER A 85 1.17 16.93 -1.10
N GLY A 86 0.21 16.38 -1.85
CA GLY A 86 0.44 15.89 -3.22
C GLY A 86 0.84 14.40 -3.26
N LEU A 87 1.56 13.99 -4.31
CA LEU A 87 1.95 12.58 -4.52
C LEU A 87 3.13 12.18 -3.63
N VAL A 88 2.99 11.13 -2.84
CA VAL A 88 4.04 10.58 -1.97
C VAL A 88 4.26 9.11 -2.32
N VAL A 89 5.50 8.73 -2.68
CA VAL A 89 5.84 7.32 -2.98
C VAL A 89 6.32 6.63 -1.71
N THR A 90 5.62 5.59 -1.27
CA THR A 90 6.03 4.79 -0.09
C THR A 90 5.77 3.30 -0.28
N TYR A 91 6.42 2.50 0.55
CA TYR A 91 6.26 1.05 0.60
C TYR A 91 5.30 0.68 1.72
N THR A 92 4.30 -0.13 1.41
CA THR A 92 3.39 -0.68 2.41
C THR A 92 3.57 -2.19 2.47
N VAL A 93 3.81 -2.67 3.68
CA VAL A 93 3.80 -4.09 3.98
C VAL A 93 2.38 -4.44 4.38
N ILE A 94 1.74 -5.32 3.63
CA ILE A 94 0.40 -5.78 3.98
C ILE A 94 0.57 -6.79 5.12
N LYS A 95 0.22 -6.38 6.34
CA LYS A 95 0.12 -7.30 7.48
C LYS A 95 -1.31 -7.69 7.80
N GLU A 96 -2.29 -6.86 7.49
CA GLU A 96 -3.72 -7.15 7.58
C GLU A 96 -4.45 -6.16 6.65
N ILE A 97 -5.06 -6.66 5.57
CA ILE A 97 -6.20 -5.95 4.98
C ILE A 97 -7.39 -6.49 5.77
N GLU A 98 -7.77 -5.79 6.85
CA GLU A 98 -9.14 -5.91 7.33
C GLU A 98 -10.01 -5.36 6.18
N GLY A 99 -10.67 -6.29 5.48
CA GLY A 99 -11.73 -5.91 4.56
C GLY A 99 -12.85 -5.31 5.40
N ASP A 100 -13.26 -4.09 5.06
CA ASP A 100 -14.53 -3.54 5.53
C ASP A 100 -15.62 -4.60 5.29
N GLN A 101 -16.33 -4.97 6.37
CA GLN A 101 -17.67 -5.55 6.28
C GLN A 101 -18.70 -4.43 6.11
#